data_AF-Q6QB07-F1
#
_entry.id   AF-Q6QB07-F1
#
_cell.length_a   1.000
_cell.length_b   1.000
_cell.length_c   1.000
_cell.angle_alpha   90.00
_cell.angle_beta   90.00
_cell.angle_gamma   90.00
#
_symmetry.space_group_name_H-M   'P 1'
#
loop_
_entity.id
_entity.type
_entity.pdbx_description
1 polymer ?
#
loop_
_entity_poly.entity_id
_entity_poly.type
_entity_poly.pdbx_seq_one_letter_code
_entity_poly.pdbx_strand_id
1 'polypeptide(L)'
;GLQDATSPIMEELIIFHDHALMIIFLICFLVLYALFLTLTTKLTNTSISDAQEMETVWTILPAIILVLIALPSLRILYMTDEVNDPSFTIKSIGHQWYWTYEYTD
;
A
#
# COMPACT_ATOMS: atom_id res chain seq x y z
N GLY A 1 -11.89 8.10 -4.86
CA GLY A 1 -11.13 7.17 -5.72
C GLY A 1 -10.07 7.94 -6.45
N LEU A 2 -9.20 7.25 -7.17
CA LEU A 2 -8.25 7.86 -8.09
C LEU A 2 -8.98 8.31 -9.37
N GLN A 3 -8.33 9.19 -10.15
CA GLN A 3 -8.79 9.48 -11.51
C GLN A 3 -8.62 8.24 -12.40
N ASP A 4 -9.39 8.14 -13.48
CA ASP A 4 -9.25 7.06 -14.45
C ASP A 4 -7.84 7.06 -15.06
N ALA A 5 -7.29 5.88 -15.27
CA ALA A 5 -5.93 5.73 -15.79
C ALA A 5 -5.85 6.25 -17.24
N THR A 6 -4.88 7.10 -17.50
CA THR A 6 -4.52 7.59 -18.85
C THR A 6 -3.17 7.04 -19.33
N SER A 7 -2.49 6.23 -18.51
CA SER A 7 -1.25 5.55 -18.84
C SER A 7 -1.24 4.12 -18.25
N PRO A 8 -0.49 3.16 -18.86
CA PRO A 8 -0.42 1.79 -18.35
C PRO A 8 0.11 1.71 -16.91
N ILE A 9 1.06 2.58 -16.55
CA ILE A 9 1.60 2.66 -15.18
C ILE A 9 0.51 3.06 -14.19
N MET A 10 -0.37 4.01 -14.56
CA MET A 10 -1.45 4.43 -13.68
C MET A 10 -2.48 3.31 -13.46
N GLU A 11 -2.72 2.47 -14.47
CA GLU A 11 -3.60 1.30 -14.32
C GLU A 11 -3.04 0.29 -13.30
N GLU A 12 -1.75 -0.06 -13.41
CA GLU A 12 -1.07 -0.92 -12.43
C GLU A 12 -1.08 -0.32 -11.01
N LEU A 13 -0.94 1.01 -10.89
CA LEU A 13 -1.02 1.71 -9.61
C LEU A 13 -2.42 1.65 -8.99
N ILE A 14 -3.48 1.75 -9.79
CA ILE A 14 -4.87 1.61 -9.29
C ILE A 14 -5.09 0.19 -8.78
N ILE A 15 -4.65 -0.82 -9.53
CA ILE A 15 -4.76 -2.23 -9.12
C ILE A 15 -4.00 -2.48 -7.81
N PHE A 16 -2.78 -1.95 -7.71
CA PHE A 16 -1.97 -2.05 -6.49
C PHE A 16 -2.62 -1.32 -5.30
N HIS A 17 -3.15 -0.12 -5.53
CA HIS A 17 -3.87 0.64 -4.52
C HIS A 17 -5.05 -0.17 -3.96
N ASP A 18 -5.86 -0.77 -4.83
CA ASP A 18 -7.02 -1.55 -4.41
C ASP A 18 -6.62 -2.82 -3.66
N HIS A 19 -5.53 -3.48 -4.07
CA HIS A 19 -4.95 -4.61 -3.34
C HIS A 19 -4.49 -4.22 -1.92
N ALA A 20 -3.74 -3.12 -1.79
CA ALA A 20 -3.28 -2.63 -0.50
C ALA A 20 -4.46 -2.19 0.38
N LEU A 21 -5.44 -1.50 -0.20
CA LEU A 21 -6.63 -1.04 0.51
C LEU A 21 -7.48 -2.20 1.04
N MET A 22 -7.62 -3.28 0.26
CA MET A 22 -8.29 -4.52 0.69
C MET A 22 -7.63 -5.10 1.96
N ILE A 23 -6.29 -5.16 1.98
CA ILE A 23 -5.54 -5.67 3.13
C ILE A 23 -5.73 -4.77 4.36
N ILE A 24 -5.66 -3.45 4.19
CA ILE A 24 -5.87 -2.49 5.28
C ILE A 24 -7.28 -2.66 5.88
N PHE A 25 -8.31 -2.75 5.03
CA PHE A 25 -9.68 -2.98 5.52
C PHE A 25 -9.78 -4.29 6.29
N LEU A 26 -9.17 -5.38 5.81
CA LEU A 26 -9.17 -6.67 6.50
C LEU A 26 -8.55 -6.57 7.91
N ILE A 27 -7.42 -5.87 8.05
CA ILE A 27 -6.77 -5.63 9.35
C ILE A 27 -7.67 -4.78 10.25
N CYS A 28 -8.24 -3.69 9.73
CA CYS A 28 -9.15 -2.84 10.50
C CYS A 28 -10.37 -3.62 11.03
N PHE A 29 -11.00 -4.45 10.19
CA PHE A 29 -12.13 -5.27 10.62
C PHE A 29 -11.73 -6.32 11.66
N LEU A 30 -10.56 -6.97 11.51
CA LEU A 30 -10.04 -7.94 12.47
C LEU A 30 -9.84 -7.28 13.85
N VAL A 31 -9.18 -6.12 13.89
CA VAL A 31 -8.91 -5.39 15.14
C VAL A 31 -10.22 -4.93 15.78
N LEU A 32 -11.13 -4.36 14.99
CA LEU A 32 -12.44 -3.92 15.49
C LEU A 32 -13.22 -5.09 16.09
N TYR A 33 -13.23 -6.24 15.42
CA TYR A 33 -13.88 -7.45 15.89
C TYR A 33 -13.25 -7.99 17.18
N ALA A 34 -11.92 -8.02 17.27
CA ALA A 34 -11.21 -8.46 18.47
C ALA A 34 -11.52 -7.56 19.69
N LEU A 35 -11.55 -6.24 19.50
CA LEU A 35 -11.96 -5.29 20.53
C LEU A 35 -13.42 -5.50 20.95
N PHE A 36 -14.32 -5.73 19.98
CA PHE A 36 -15.72 -5.98 20.28
C PHE A 36 -15.90 -7.26 21.12
N LEU A 37 -15.17 -8.34 20.81
CA LEU A 37 -15.21 -9.59 21.55
C LEU A 37 -14.76 -9.43 23.02
N THR A 38 -13.64 -8.74 23.24
CA THR A 38 -13.10 -8.58 24.61
C THR A 38 -13.97 -7.69 25.48
N LEU A 39 -14.66 -6.71 24.89
CA LEU A 39 -15.56 -5.80 25.62
C LEU A 39 -16.95 -6.40 25.92
N THR A 40 -17.42 -7.36 25.11
CA THR A 40 -18.79 -7.89 25.23
C THR A 40 -18.90 -9.14 26.09
N THR A 41 -17.79 -9.83 26.36
CA THR A 41 -17.80 -11.03 27.19
C THR A 41 -18.09 -10.71 28.67
N LYS A 42 -18.88 -11.55 29.32
CA LYS A 42 -19.11 -11.50 30.78
C LYS A 42 -18.16 -12.42 31.55
N LEU A 43 -17.44 -13.31 30.85
CA LEU A 43 -16.50 -14.25 31.47
C LEU A 43 -15.25 -13.48 31.87
N THR A 44 -14.77 -13.72 33.10
CA THR A 44 -13.57 -13.08 33.63
C THR A 44 -12.43 -14.08 33.73
N ASN A 45 -11.25 -13.67 33.28
CA ASN A 45 -10.00 -14.33 33.60
C ASN A 45 -8.98 -13.25 33.99
N THR A 46 -8.47 -13.32 35.22
CA THR A 46 -7.52 -12.35 35.78
C THR A 46 -6.13 -12.94 35.99
N SER A 47 -5.96 -14.25 35.78
CA SER A 47 -4.63 -14.84 35.82
C SER A 47 -3.89 -14.52 34.52
N ILE A 48 -2.60 -14.22 34.65
CA ILE A 48 -1.71 -14.02 33.51
C ILE A 48 -1.40 -15.40 32.93
N SER A 49 -1.82 -15.63 31.70
CA SER A 49 -1.34 -16.75 30.88
C SER A 49 -0.04 -16.38 30.19
N ASP A 50 0.82 -17.36 29.93
CA ASP A 50 2.00 -17.16 29.09
C ASP A 50 1.60 -16.67 27.68
N ALA A 51 2.36 -15.71 27.14
CA ALA A 51 2.01 -14.99 25.92
C ALA A 51 2.86 -15.37 24.69
N GLN A 52 3.93 -16.16 24.88
CA GLN A 52 4.93 -16.44 23.85
C GLN A 52 4.33 -17.01 22.55
N GLU A 53 3.39 -17.94 22.66
CA GLU A 53 2.71 -18.54 21.51
C GLU A 53 1.87 -17.50 20.74
N MET A 54 1.18 -16.60 21.46
CA MET A 54 0.38 -15.54 20.86
C MET A 54 1.27 -14.47 20.19
N GLU A 55 2.38 -14.14 20.84
CA GLU A 55 3.37 -13.20 20.32
C GLU A 55 3.98 -13.67 19.00
N THR A 56 4.31 -14.94 18.93
CA THR A 56 4.87 -15.55 17.71
C THR A 56 3.89 -15.43 16.54
N VAL A 57 2.60 -15.67 16.77
CA VAL A 57 1.56 -15.56 15.74
C VAL A 57 1.38 -14.12 15.26
N TRP A 58 1.24 -13.15 16.17
CA TRP A 58 1.01 -11.76 15.77
C TRP A 58 2.25 -11.05 15.23
N THR A 59 3.43 -11.66 15.30
CA THR A 59 4.66 -11.12 14.69
C THR A 59 4.88 -11.68 13.29
N ILE A 60 4.71 -13.00 13.11
CA ILE A 60 4.91 -13.66 11.82
C ILE A 60 3.80 -13.28 10.83
N LEU A 61 2.54 -13.23 11.27
CA LEU A 61 1.42 -12.98 10.38
C LEU A 61 1.50 -11.59 9.72
N PRO A 62 1.75 -10.47 10.43
CA PRO A 62 1.98 -9.17 9.80
C PRO A 62 3.23 -9.12 8.93
N ALA A 63 4.30 -9.84 9.28
CA ALA A 63 5.51 -9.89 8.44
C ALA A 63 5.21 -10.49 7.05
N ILE A 64 4.41 -11.56 6.98
CA ILE A 64 3.96 -12.16 5.72
C ILE A 64 3.11 -11.17 4.92
N ILE A 65 2.18 -10.46 5.57
CA ILE A 65 1.34 -9.45 4.92
C ILE A 65 2.19 -8.35 4.27
N LEU A 66 3.23 -7.88 4.96
CA LEU A 66 4.14 -6.85 4.42
C LEU A 66 4.87 -7.35 3.18
N VAL A 67 5.34 -8.61 3.16
CA VAL A 67 5.99 -9.19 1.98
C VAL A 67 5.02 -9.26 0.79
N LEU A 68 3.76 -9.65 1.02
CA LEU A 68 2.75 -9.69 -0.04
C LEU A 68 2.46 -8.31 -0.65
N ILE A 69 2.54 -7.24 0.13
CA ILE A 69 2.40 -5.86 -0.38
C ILE A 69 3.70 -5.42 -1.08
N ALA A 70 4.86 -5.77 -0.54
CA ALA A 70 6.15 -5.32 -1.05
C ALA A 70 6.47 -5.86 -2.45
N LEU A 71 6.14 -7.11 -2.74
CA LEU A 71 6.44 -7.73 -4.04
C LEU A 71 5.81 -7.00 -5.25
N PRO A 72 4.48 -6.76 -5.30
CA PRO A 72 3.88 -5.99 -6.39
C PRO A 72 4.34 -4.53 -6.38
N SER A 73 4.58 -3.93 -5.21
CA SER A 73 5.07 -2.55 -5.09
C SER A 73 6.44 -2.37 -5.75
N LEU A 74 7.40 -3.26 -5.45
CA LEU A 74 8.74 -3.21 -6.03
C LEU A 74 8.70 -3.46 -7.54
N ARG A 75 7.85 -4.37 -8.01
CA ARG A 75 7.67 -4.59 -9.46
C ARG A 75 7.23 -3.30 -10.16
N ILE A 76 6.22 -2.60 -9.64
CA ILE A 76 5.74 -1.35 -10.24
C ILE A 76 6.83 -0.29 -10.22
N LEU A 77 7.57 -0.17 -9.12
CA LEU A 77 8.69 0.77 -9.00
C LEU A 77 9.71 0.58 -10.14
N TYR A 78 10.14 -0.65 -10.40
CA TYR A 78 11.06 -0.92 -11.51
C TYR A 78 10.44 -0.63 -12.87
N MET A 79 9.16 -0.94 -13.08
CA MET A 79 8.45 -0.59 -14.34
C MET A 79 8.36 0.93 -14.56
N THR A 80 8.34 1.75 -13.49
CA THR A 80 8.32 3.21 -13.63
C THR A 80 9.69 3.83 -13.90
N ASP A 81 10.76 3.14 -13.49
CA ASP A 81 12.14 3.62 -13.66
C ASP A 81 12.72 3.24 -15.02
N GLU A 82 12.13 2.26 -15.71
CA GLU A 82 12.50 1.89 -17.08
C GLU A 82 12.25 3.07 -18.05
N VAL A 83 13.32 3.82 -18.33
CA VAL A 83 13.33 4.84 -19.38
C VAL A 83 13.42 4.13 -20.73
N ASN A 84 12.27 4.04 -21.40
CA ASN A 84 12.18 3.60 -22.79
C ASN A 84 12.73 4.67 -23.73
N ASP A 85 13.30 4.27 -24.88
CA ASP A 85 13.76 5.20 -25.93
C ASP A 85 12.62 6.13 -26.37
N PRO A 86 12.63 7.42 -25.98
CA PRO A 86 11.52 8.31 -26.25
C PRO A 86 11.61 8.85 -27.68
N SER A 87 10.46 9.00 -28.35
CA SER A 87 10.41 9.61 -29.68
C SER A 87 10.43 11.14 -29.67
N PHE A 88 10.26 11.77 -28.50
CA PHE A 88 10.13 13.21 -28.33
C PHE A 88 10.59 13.66 -26.94
N THR A 89 11.29 14.79 -26.85
CA THR A 89 11.78 15.34 -25.57
C THR A 89 11.21 16.73 -25.32
N ILE A 90 10.54 16.91 -24.16
CA ILE A 90 10.05 18.22 -23.70
C ILE A 90 10.74 18.55 -22.39
N LYS A 91 11.29 19.75 -22.30
CA LYS A 91 11.82 20.28 -21.04
C LYS A 91 10.82 21.29 -20.45
N SER A 92 10.38 21.03 -19.23
CA SER A 92 9.53 21.95 -18.46
C SER A 92 10.37 22.71 -17.43
N ILE A 93 10.35 24.04 -17.49
CA ILE A 93 11.07 24.93 -16.57
C ILE A 93 10.04 25.62 -15.67
N GLY A 94 10.16 25.41 -14.37
CA GLY A 94 9.29 26.04 -13.37
C GLY A 94 9.78 27.42 -12.96
N HIS A 95 8.86 28.40 -12.98
CA HIS A 95 9.03 29.74 -12.43
C HIS A 95 8.07 29.93 -11.25
N GLN A 96 8.19 31.06 -10.54
CA GLN A 96 7.18 31.39 -9.54
C GLN A 96 5.83 31.60 -10.24
N TRP A 97 4.88 30.69 -9.98
CA TRP A 97 3.49 30.67 -10.47
C TRP A 97 3.26 30.37 -11.97
N TYR A 98 4.28 29.99 -12.74
CA TYR A 98 4.07 29.53 -14.12
C TYR A 98 5.16 28.57 -14.57
N TRP A 99 4.92 27.91 -15.71
CA TRP A 99 5.86 26.97 -16.34
C TRP A 99 6.13 27.41 -17.78
N THR A 100 7.35 27.22 -18.25
CA THR A 100 7.73 27.39 -19.66
C THR A 100 8.21 26.07 -20.22
N TYR A 101 7.82 25.75 -21.46
CA TYR A 101 8.14 24.48 -22.12
C TYR A 101 9.08 24.73 -23.30
N GLU A 102 10.16 23.95 -23.37
CA GLU A 102 11.12 23.94 -24.47
C GLU A 102 11.00 22.62 -25.23
N TYR A 103 10.80 22.71 -26.54
CA TYR A 103 10.81 21.60 -27.47
C TYR A 103 12.12 21.67 -28.26
N THR A 104 13.18 21.02 -27.74
CA THR A 104 14.56 21.14 -28.27
C THR A 104 15.03 19.92 -29.06
N ASP A 105 14.10 19.16 -29.63
CA ASP A 105 14.43 18.10 -30.58
C ASP A 105 15.01 18.67 -31.90
#